data_AF-A0A8T1VUK5-F1
#
_entry.id   AF-A0A8T1VUK5-F1
#
_cell.length_a   1.000
_cell.length_b   1.000
_cell.length_c   1.000
_cell.angle_alpha   90.00
_cell.angle_beta   90.00
_cell.angle_gamma   90.00
#
_symmetry.space_group_name_H-M   'P 1'
#
loop_
_entity.id
_entity.type
_entity.pdbx_description
1 polymer ?
#
loop_
_entity_poly.entity_id
_entity_poly.type
_entity_poly.pdbx_seq_one_letter_code
_entity_poly.pdbx_strand_id
1 'polypeptide(L)'
;MSSPPTSGATRKSPRFAGIINRHHLAVLLQRKDFFIENPEPFVRTPASDTTLQYNDQYALSYRDMEGSYPRYPSINDIQLDDEERDLWMDITPYMNPTPHTVQEQTPVSRAFLRGVITRKDLTPAHLKFCLESLSETEKQRIQGYFHRDRCGSERFEDVEKKLISINDNS
;
A
#
# COMPACT_ATOMS: atom_id res chain seq x y z
N MET A 1 46.55 -33.45 2.22
CA MET A 1 45.85 -32.60 1.23
C MET A 1 44.47 -32.32 1.79
N SER A 2 44.30 -31.14 2.37
CA SER A 2 43.09 -30.69 3.07
C SER A 2 42.07 -30.17 2.06
N SER A 3 40.86 -30.74 2.10
CA SER A 3 39.69 -30.28 1.32
C SER A 3 39.33 -28.82 1.65
N PRO A 4 38.78 -28.04 0.70
CA PRO A 4 38.35 -26.67 0.97
C PRO A 4 37.07 -26.65 1.83
N PRO A 5 36.89 -25.64 2.69
CA PRO A 5 35.64 -25.47 3.43
C PRO A 5 34.55 -24.94 2.50
N THR A 6 33.56 -25.77 2.18
CA THR A 6 32.29 -25.33 1.58
C THR A 6 31.49 -24.55 2.62
N SER A 7 31.62 -23.21 2.60
CA SER A 7 30.74 -22.29 3.32
C SER A 7 29.33 -22.37 2.74
N GLY A 8 28.52 -23.26 3.30
CA GLY A 8 27.10 -23.41 3.00
C GLY A 8 26.29 -22.30 3.66
N ALA A 9 26.33 -21.08 3.11
CA ALA A 9 25.38 -20.05 3.46
C ALA A 9 24.00 -20.44 2.88
N THR A 10 23.15 -21.06 3.70
CA THR A 10 21.77 -21.36 3.34
C THR A 10 21.02 -20.04 3.12
N ARG A 11 20.84 -19.64 1.85
CA ARG A 11 20.03 -18.48 1.49
C ARG A 11 18.60 -18.73 1.98
N LYS A 12 18.16 -17.98 2.99
CA LYS A 12 16.77 -18.01 3.48
C LYS A 12 15.86 -17.61 2.32
N SER A 13 14.77 -18.35 2.11
CA SER A 13 13.79 -18.01 1.08
C SER A 13 13.18 -16.63 1.36
N PRO A 14 12.89 -15.82 0.33
CA PRO A 14 12.28 -14.52 0.51
C PRO A 14 10.94 -14.69 1.22
N ARG A 15 10.77 -13.99 2.35
CA ARG A 15 9.53 -13.98 3.12
C ARG A 15 8.87 -12.62 2.95
N PHE A 16 7.56 -12.64 2.73
CA PHE A 16 6.76 -11.43 2.76
C PHE A 16 6.78 -10.81 4.17
N ALA A 17 7.29 -9.59 4.28
CA ALA A 17 7.45 -8.88 5.56
C ALA A 17 6.37 -7.81 5.81
N GLY A 18 5.79 -7.26 4.74
CA GLY A 18 4.77 -6.22 4.84
C GLY A 18 4.62 -5.42 3.55
N ILE A 19 3.79 -4.37 3.61
CA ILE A 19 3.66 -3.36 2.55
C ILE A 19 4.06 -1.99 3.09
N ILE A 20 4.55 -1.12 2.21
CA ILE A 20 4.85 0.28 2.53
C ILE A 20 4.30 1.18 1.43
N ASN A 21 3.84 2.37 1.81
CA ASN A 21 3.36 3.36 0.86
C ASN A 21 4.53 3.99 0.08
N ARG A 22 4.33 4.23 -1.21
CA ARG A 22 5.35 4.91 -2.05
C ARG A 22 5.70 6.31 -1.55
N HIS A 23 4.73 7.07 -1.03
CA HIS A 23 4.99 8.40 -0.49
C HIS A 23 5.81 8.34 0.80
N HIS A 24 5.63 7.32 1.64
CA HIS A 24 6.49 7.09 2.80
C HIS A 24 7.95 6.89 2.37
N LEU A 25 8.20 6.08 1.34
CA LEU A 25 9.55 5.91 0.79
C LEU A 25 10.14 7.22 0.26
N ALA A 26 9.35 8.02 -0.44
CA ALA A 26 9.82 9.32 -0.93
C ALA A 26 10.21 10.26 0.22
N VAL A 27 9.44 10.26 1.32
CA VAL A 27 9.76 11.06 2.51
C VAL A 27 11.03 10.55 3.21
N LEU A 28 11.22 9.23 3.31
CA LEU A 28 12.43 8.63 3.90
C LEU A 28 13.69 8.99 3.11
N LEU A 29 13.62 8.89 1.78
CA LEU A 29 14.72 9.27 0.90
C LEU A 29 15.02 10.77 0.97
N GLN A 30 13.99 11.62 1.02
CA GLN A 30 14.16 13.07 1.17
C GLN A 30 14.82 13.43 2.51
N ARG A 31 14.50 12.71 3.58
CA ARG A 31 15.09 12.92 4.91
C ARG A 31 16.44 12.25 5.11
N LYS A 32 16.89 11.42 4.16
CA LYS A 32 18.18 10.72 4.20
C LYS A 32 18.36 9.85 5.46
N ASP A 33 17.31 9.14 5.87
CA ASP A 33 17.32 8.19 7.01
C ASP A 33 18.08 6.89 6.64
N PHE A 34 19.39 7.03 6.43
CA PHE A 34 20.30 6.00 5.94
C PHE A 34 21.20 5.43 7.06
N PHE A 35 21.67 4.21 6.86
CA PHE A 35 22.58 3.48 7.74
C PHE A 35 23.78 2.96 6.95
N ILE A 36 24.97 3.06 7.54
CA ILE A 36 26.20 2.51 6.93
C ILE A 36 26.17 0.97 7.01
N GLU A 37 25.73 0.44 8.15
CA GLU A 37 25.60 -1.00 8.37
C GLU A 37 24.15 -1.43 8.17
N ASN A 38 23.97 -2.71 7.83
CA ASN A 38 22.64 -3.29 7.66
C ASN A 38 21.88 -3.27 9.01
N PRO A 39 20.81 -2.45 9.14
CA PRO A 39 20.11 -2.29 10.41
C PRO A 39 19.36 -3.57 10.80
N GLU A 40 19.23 -3.82 12.09
CA GLU A 40 18.41 -4.92 12.59
C GLU A 40 16.91 -4.57 12.43
N PRO A 41 16.14 -5.36 11.64
CA PRO A 41 14.72 -5.09 11.44
C PRO A 41 13.91 -5.13 12.74
N PHE A 42 12.85 -4.33 12.83
CA PHE A 42 11.89 -4.29 13.95
C PHE A 42 12.46 -3.79 15.29
N VAL A 43 13.67 -3.22 15.30
CA VAL A 43 14.28 -2.66 16.52
C VAL A 43 13.86 -1.21 16.75
N ARG A 44 13.81 -0.40 15.68
CA ARG A 44 13.46 1.02 15.78
C ARG A 44 11.98 1.21 16.09
N THR A 45 11.68 2.18 16.94
CA THR A 45 10.30 2.61 17.24
C THR A 45 10.06 4.04 16.78
N PRO A 46 8.90 4.37 16.20
CA PRO A 46 8.59 5.75 15.82
C PRO A 46 8.68 6.67 17.02
N ALA A 47 9.37 7.80 16.84
CA ALA A 47 9.43 8.86 17.83
C ALA A 47 8.01 9.33 18.19
N SER A 48 7.79 9.57 19.48
CA SER A 48 6.60 10.28 20.00
C SER A 48 6.74 11.79 19.73
N ASP A 49 5.62 12.52 19.75
CA ASP A 49 5.60 13.99 19.63
C ASP A 49 6.47 14.69 20.70
N THR A 50 6.78 14.01 21.80
CA THR A 50 7.62 14.52 22.91
C THR A 50 9.10 14.14 22.80
N THR A 51 9.48 13.19 21.95
CA THR A 51 10.87 12.76 21.78
C THR A 51 11.54 13.60 20.70
N LEU A 52 12.38 14.55 21.12
CA LEU A 52 13.11 15.47 20.24
C LEU A 52 14.46 14.93 19.74
N GLN A 53 14.75 13.63 19.95
CA GLN A 53 16.03 13.02 19.59
C GLN A 53 15.84 11.95 18.52
N TYR A 54 16.33 12.25 17.32
CA TYR A 54 16.43 11.33 16.20
C TYR A 54 17.82 10.67 16.27
N ASN A 55 17.90 9.53 16.96
CA ASN A 55 19.12 8.71 17.03
C ASN A 55 18.85 7.36 16.35
N ASP A 56 19.86 6.48 16.28
CA ASP A 56 19.75 5.10 15.76
C ASP A 56 18.61 4.29 16.42
N GLN A 57 18.15 4.71 17.59
CA GLN A 57 17.07 4.07 18.35
C GLN A 57 15.66 4.51 17.92
N TYR A 58 15.49 5.71 17.36
CA TYR A 58 14.18 6.30 17.06
C TYR A 58 13.98 6.48 15.56
N ALA A 59 12.86 5.96 15.06
CA ALA A 59 12.37 6.17 13.70
C ALA A 59 11.63 7.51 13.60
N LEU A 60 11.47 8.03 12.39
CA LEU A 60 10.67 9.22 12.13
C LEU A 60 9.26 9.06 12.68
N SER A 61 8.74 10.14 13.28
CA SER A 61 7.38 10.15 13.80
C SER A 61 6.36 10.10 12.66
N TYR A 62 5.12 9.70 12.97
CA TYR A 62 4.02 9.77 12.00
C TYR A 62 3.79 11.20 11.49
N ARG A 63 3.95 12.20 12.37
CA ARG A 63 3.86 13.62 12.02
C ARG A 63 4.93 14.02 10.99
N ASP A 64 6.14 13.50 11.13
CA ASP A 64 7.21 13.76 10.16
C ASP A 64 6.88 13.14 8.81
N MET A 65 6.32 11.93 8.80
CA MET A 65 5.91 11.20 7.59
C MET A 65 4.76 11.90 6.85
N GLU A 66 3.75 12.40 7.59
CA GLU A 66 2.56 13.04 7.03
C GLU A 66 2.67 14.57 6.93
N GLY A 67 3.76 15.18 7.37
CA GLY A 67 3.90 16.64 7.42
C GLY A 67 3.80 17.32 6.05
N SER A 68 4.04 16.59 4.96
CA SER A 68 3.91 17.09 3.58
C SER A 68 2.54 16.79 2.96
N TYR A 69 1.61 16.16 3.69
CA TYR A 69 0.27 15.90 3.17
C TYR A 69 -0.44 17.20 2.76
N PRO A 70 -1.16 17.23 1.63
CA PRO A 70 -1.31 16.16 0.61
C PRO A 70 -0.23 16.19 -0.48
N ARG A 71 0.72 17.14 -0.42
CA ARG A 71 1.76 17.40 -1.44
C ARG A 71 3.07 16.71 -1.08
N TYR A 72 3.06 15.38 -1.14
CA TYR A 72 4.27 14.58 -0.90
C TYR A 72 5.38 14.90 -1.93
N PRO A 73 6.66 14.73 -1.55
CA PRO A 73 7.79 14.90 -2.46
C PRO A 73 7.70 13.94 -3.66
N SER A 74 8.05 14.43 -4.84
CA SER A 74 8.21 13.58 -6.02
C SER A 74 9.55 12.88 -5.98
N ILE A 75 9.61 11.65 -6.49
CA ILE A 75 10.89 10.92 -6.61
C ILE A 75 11.89 11.64 -7.51
N ASN A 76 11.39 12.40 -8.50
CA ASN A 76 12.23 13.12 -9.46
C ASN A 76 12.95 14.31 -8.83
N ASP A 77 12.46 14.79 -7.69
CA ASP A 77 13.02 15.95 -6.99
C ASP A 77 14.08 15.52 -5.96
N ILE A 78 14.24 14.22 -5.73
CA ILE A 78 15.17 13.66 -4.75
C ILE A 78 16.48 13.33 -5.45
N GLN A 79 17.55 14.01 -5.04
CA GLN A 79 18.91 13.77 -5.53
C GLN A 79 19.68 12.96 -4.49
N LEU A 80 20.27 11.85 -4.95
CA LEU A 80 21.12 10.96 -4.15
C LEU A 80 22.46 10.79 -4.85
N ASP A 81 23.52 11.00 -4.09
CA ASP A 81 24.90 10.76 -4.53
C ASP A 81 25.18 9.25 -4.59
N ASP A 82 26.24 8.84 -5.29
CA ASP A 82 26.57 7.43 -5.46
C ASP A 82 26.86 6.74 -4.12
N GLU A 83 27.51 7.45 -3.19
CA GLU A 83 27.77 6.96 -1.83
C GLU A 83 26.47 6.72 -1.04
N GLU A 84 25.46 7.59 -1.20
CA GLU A 84 24.18 7.48 -0.49
C GLU A 84 23.34 6.31 -0.99
N ARG A 85 23.50 5.93 -2.26
CA ARG A 85 22.79 4.79 -2.87
C ARG A 85 23.30 3.44 -2.36
N ASP A 86 24.53 3.41 -1.86
CA ASP A 86 25.15 2.21 -1.28
C ASP A 86 24.82 2.05 0.22
N LEU A 87 24.16 3.04 0.84
CA LEU A 87 23.72 2.97 2.24
C LEU A 87 22.43 2.16 2.40
N TRP A 88 22.25 1.61 3.61
CA TRP A 88 21.07 0.87 4.02
C TRP A 88 19.96 1.81 4.49
N MET A 89 18.71 1.35 4.41
CA MET A 89 17.56 2.07 4.95
C MET A 89 16.63 1.07 5.66
N ASP A 90 16.32 1.34 6.94
CA ASP A 90 15.37 0.53 7.68
C ASP A 90 13.93 0.96 7.40
N ILE A 91 13.26 0.21 6.53
CA ILE A 91 11.85 0.42 6.17
C ILE A 91 10.88 -0.23 7.16
N THR A 92 11.38 -1.09 8.04
CA THR A 92 10.57 -1.94 8.91
C THR A 92 9.62 -1.18 9.85
N PRO A 93 10.03 -0.06 10.47
CA PRO A 93 9.15 0.71 11.38
C PRO A 93 7.97 1.37 10.67
N TYR A 94 8.07 1.58 9.36
CA TYR A 94 7.10 2.32 8.55
C TYR A 94 6.22 1.42 7.69
N MET A 95 6.48 0.10 7.72
CA MET A 95 5.70 -0.91 7.03
C MET A 95 4.43 -1.24 7.79
N ASN A 96 3.39 -1.63 7.05
CA ASN A 96 2.28 -2.41 7.60
C ASN A 96 2.67 -3.90 7.55
N PRO A 97 2.97 -4.54 8.70
CA PRO A 97 3.39 -5.94 8.77
C PRO A 97 2.21 -6.92 8.57
N THR A 98 0.97 -6.44 8.69
CA THR A 98 -0.26 -7.24 8.57
C THR A 98 -1.18 -6.67 7.49
N PRO A 99 -0.72 -6.60 6.23
CA PRO A 99 -1.58 -6.18 5.15
C PRO A 99 -2.72 -7.18 4.98
N HIS A 100 -3.87 -6.68 4.56
CA HIS A 100 -4.98 -7.54 4.22
C HIS A 100 -4.60 -8.38 3.01
N THR A 101 -4.37 -9.67 3.24
CA THR A 101 -4.09 -10.65 2.19
C THR A 101 -5.35 -11.45 1.90
N VAL A 102 -5.50 -11.85 0.64
CA VAL A 102 -6.60 -12.68 0.15
C VAL A 102 -5.96 -13.93 -0.42
N GLN A 103 -6.49 -15.11 -0.07
CA GLN A 103 -6.01 -16.36 -0.67
C GLN A 103 -6.45 -16.41 -2.13
N GLU A 104 -5.67 -17.04 -3.00
CA GLU A 104 -5.98 -17.19 -4.43
C GLU A 104 -7.39 -17.79 -4.68
N GLN A 105 -7.81 -18.71 -3.81
CA GLN A 105 -9.11 -19.38 -3.88
C GLN A 105 -10.26 -18.56 -3.28
N THR A 106 -10.02 -17.33 -2.82
CA THR A 106 -11.06 -16.52 -2.19
C THR A 106 -11.98 -15.94 -3.26
N PRO A 107 -13.30 -16.13 -3.15
CA PRO A 107 -14.25 -15.52 -4.06
C PRO A 107 -14.10 -13.99 -4.10
N VAL A 108 -14.14 -13.42 -5.29
CA VAL A 108 -13.90 -11.98 -5.50
C VAL A 108 -14.93 -11.12 -4.75
N SER A 109 -16.17 -11.59 -4.60
CA SER A 109 -17.21 -10.96 -3.78
C SER A 109 -16.77 -10.76 -2.32
N ARG A 110 -16.07 -11.73 -1.73
CA ARG A 110 -15.56 -11.67 -0.36
C ARG A 110 -14.35 -10.76 -0.22
N ALA A 111 -13.48 -10.73 -1.24
CA ALA A 111 -12.33 -9.83 -1.29
C ALA A 111 -12.76 -8.36 -1.44
N PHE A 112 -13.81 -8.12 -2.23
CA PHE A 112 -14.43 -6.81 -2.41
C PHE A 112 -15.10 -6.30 -1.13
N LEU A 113 -15.93 -7.13 -0.47
CA LEU A 113 -16.59 -6.78 0.79
C LEU A 113 -15.62 -6.44 1.91
N ARG A 114 -14.44 -7.06 1.90
CA ARG A 114 -13.40 -6.82 2.91
C ARG A 114 -12.53 -5.60 2.59
N GLY A 115 -12.82 -4.88 1.50
CA GLY A 115 -12.11 -3.66 1.09
C GLY A 115 -10.66 -3.91 0.69
N VAL A 116 -10.30 -5.16 0.36
CA VAL A 116 -8.92 -5.55 0.10
C VAL A 116 -8.50 -5.24 -1.34
N ILE A 117 -9.45 -5.26 -2.27
CA ILE A 117 -9.18 -4.87 -3.66
C ILE A 117 -9.58 -3.40 -3.84
N THR A 118 -8.63 -2.56 -4.24
CA THR A 118 -8.92 -1.15 -4.48
C THR A 118 -9.67 -0.96 -5.80
N ARG A 119 -10.45 0.12 -5.93
CA ARG A 119 -11.21 0.42 -7.17
C ARG A 119 -10.33 0.47 -8.43
N LYS A 120 -9.02 0.74 -8.28
CA LYS A 120 -8.07 0.80 -9.39
C LYS A 120 -7.73 -0.57 -9.97
N ASP A 121 -7.93 -1.63 -9.20
CA ASP A 121 -7.58 -3.00 -9.58
C ASP A 121 -8.78 -3.79 -10.15
N LEU A 122 -9.99 -3.20 -10.15
CA LEU A 122 -11.20 -3.81 -10.71
C LEU A 122 -11.57 -3.18 -12.06
N THR A 123 -11.55 -4.00 -13.12
CA THR A 123 -12.21 -3.63 -14.38
C THR A 123 -13.74 -3.68 -14.22
N PRO A 124 -14.51 -2.98 -15.06
CA PRO A 124 -15.98 -3.04 -15.04
C PRO A 124 -16.53 -4.48 -15.18
N ALA A 125 -15.81 -5.35 -15.91
CA ALA A 125 -16.15 -6.76 -16.07
C ALA A 125 -15.99 -7.54 -14.75
N HIS A 126 -14.91 -7.30 -14.00
CA HIS A 126 -14.71 -7.91 -12.69
C HIS A 126 -15.78 -7.46 -11.69
N LEU A 127 -16.15 -6.17 -11.70
CA LEU A 127 -17.26 -5.65 -10.88
C LEU A 127 -18.58 -6.36 -11.20
N LYS A 128 -18.92 -6.48 -12.49
CA LYS A 128 -20.15 -7.14 -12.94
C LYS A 128 -20.21 -8.60 -12.48
N PHE A 129 -19.14 -9.37 -12.69
CA PHE A 129 -19.05 -10.77 -12.24
C PHE A 129 -19.20 -10.92 -10.72
N CYS A 130 -18.58 -10.03 -9.93
CA CYS A 130 -18.72 -10.05 -8.47
C CYS A 130 -20.16 -9.80 -8.04
N LEU A 131 -20.80 -8.82 -8.66
CA LEU A 131 -22.16 -8.40 -8.32
C LEU A 131 -23.20 -9.44 -8.74
N GLU A 132 -23.01 -10.14 -9.86
CA GLU A 132 -23.91 -11.21 -10.32
C GLU A 132 -23.96 -12.39 -9.36
N SER A 133 -22.85 -12.69 -8.67
CA SER A 133 -22.76 -13.78 -7.68
C SER A 133 -23.39 -13.48 -6.32
N LEU A 134 -23.82 -12.24 -6.09
CA LEU A 134 -24.35 -11.77 -4.80
C LEU A 134 -25.88 -11.77 -4.78
N SER A 135 -26.46 -12.07 -3.61
CA SER A 135 -27.91 -11.95 -3.42
C SER A 135 -28.37 -10.49 -3.45
N GLU A 136 -29.64 -10.24 -3.79
CA GLU A 136 -30.20 -8.87 -3.83
C GLU A 136 -30.07 -8.12 -2.49
N THR A 137 -30.14 -8.84 -1.37
CA THR A 137 -29.92 -8.31 -0.03
C THR A 137 -28.49 -7.84 0.18
N GLU A 138 -27.50 -8.55 -0.38
CA GLU A 138 -26.09 -8.17 -0.31
C GLU A 138 -25.78 -7.01 -1.25
N LYS A 139 -26.37 -6.99 -2.45
CA LYS A 139 -26.27 -5.86 -3.40
C LYS A 139 -26.76 -4.56 -2.78
N GLN A 140 -27.89 -4.58 -2.07
CA GLN A 140 -28.44 -3.42 -1.36
C GLN A 140 -27.51 -2.92 -0.23
N ARG A 141 -26.84 -3.82 0.50
CA ARG A 141 -25.85 -3.44 1.53
C ARG A 141 -24.63 -2.75 0.93
N ILE A 142 -24.23 -3.15 -0.28
CA ILE A 142 -23.04 -2.63 -0.97
C ILE A 142 -23.37 -1.32 -1.72
N GLN A 143 -24.62 -1.10 -2.14
CA GLN A 143 -25.05 0.14 -2.82
C GLN A 143 -24.70 1.41 -2.02
N GLY A 144 -24.82 1.37 -0.69
CA GLY A 144 -24.46 2.49 0.20
C GLY A 144 -22.96 2.84 0.18
N TYR A 145 -22.09 1.89 -0.15
CA TYR A 145 -20.63 2.12 -0.27
C TYR A 145 -20.24 2.78 -1.60
N PHE A 146 -21.05 2.62 -2.65
CA PHE A 146 -20.80 3.24 -3.95
C PHE A 146 -21.31 4.69 -4.05
N HIS A 147 -22.33 5.04 -3.27
CA HIS A 147 -23.08 6.30 -3.41
C HIS A 147 -22.67 7.41 -2.44
N ARG A 148 -21.60 7.24 -1.66
CA ARG A 148 -21.24 8.22 -0.63
C ARG A 148 -20.72 9.57 -1.16
N ASP A 149 -20.43 9.69 -2.46
CA ASP A 149 -19.87 10.91 -3.07
C ASP A 149 -20.70 11.54 -4.21
N ARG A 150 -21.99 11.23 -4.37
CA ARG A 150 -22.84 12.01 -5.29
C ARG A 150 -24.17 12.39 -4.66
N CYS A 151 -24.27 13.66 -4.29
CA CYS A 151 -25.53 14.35 -4.07
C CYS A 151 -26.34 14.28 -5.38
N GLY A 152 -27.43 13.52 -5.40
CA GLY A 152 -28.28 13.33 -6.59
C GLY A 152 -28.75 11.89 -6.70
N SER A 153 -29.91 11.60 -6.11
CA SER A 153 -30.61 10.31 -6.25
C SER A 153 -31.15 10.16 -7.68
N GLU A 154 -30.36 9.59 -8.59
CA GLU A 154 -30.90 9.01 -9.83
C GLU A 154 -31.20 7.52 -9.56
N ARG A 155 -32.41 7.06 -9.92
CA ARG A 155 -32.81 5.66 -9.75
C ARG A 155 -31.92 4.79 -10.66
N PHE A 156 -31.68 3.55 -10.23
CA PHE A 156 -30.81 2.58 -10.92
C PHE A 156 -31.14 2.42 -12.42
N GLU A 157 -32.42 2.45 -12.78
CA GLU A 157 -32.91 2.38 -14.16
C GLU A 157 -32.48 3.58 -15.03
N ASP A 158 -32.26 4.75 -14.42
CA ASP A 158 -31.84 5.96 -15.12
C ASP A 158 -30.35 5.92 -15.46
N VAL A 159 -29.52 5.33 -14.58
CA VAL A 159 -28.07 5.16 -14.80
C VAL A 159 -27.79 4.15 -15.91
N GLU A 160 -28.55 3.06 -15.96
CA GLU A 160 -28.44 2.04 -17.02
C GLU A 160 -28.80 2.63 -18.39
N LYS A 161 -29.88 3.42 -18.48
CA LYS A 161 -30.26 4.13 -19.71
C LYS A 161 -29.24 5.20 -20.13
N LYS A 162 -28.65 5.92 -19.17
CA LYS A 162 -27.62 6.95 -19.44
C LYS A 162 -26.31 6.34 -19.95
N LEU A 163 -25.96 5.15 -19.49
CA LEU A 163 -24.78 4.41 -19.96
C LEU A 163 -24.97 3.81 -21.35
N ILE A 164 -26.17 3.34 -21.68
CA ILE A 164 -26.49 2.81 -23.02
C ILE A 164 -26.54 3.94 -24.05
N SER A 165 -27.14 5.09 -23.72
CA SER A 165 -27.24 6.24 -24.64
C SER A 165 -25.91 6.93 -24.97
N ILE A 166 -24.88 6.77 -24.13
CA ILE A 166 -23.51 7.25 -24.43
C ILE A 166 -22.86 6.43 -25.54
N ASN A 167 -23.29 5.18 -25.74
CA ASN A 167 -22.73 4.26 -26.73
C ASN A 167 -23.34 4.42 -28.14
N ASP A 168 -24.50 5.07 -28.27
CA ASP A 168 -25.20 5.24 -29.55
C ASP A 168 -24.83 6.55 -30.30
N ASN A 169 -23.98 7.40 -29.72
CA ASN A 169 -23.51 8.65 -30.32
C ASN A 169 -21.98 8.68 -30.56
N SER A 170 -21.35 7.52 -30.71
CA SER A 170 -19.96 7.36 -31.17
C SER A 170 -19.90 6.54 -32.45
#